data_AF-A0A838TH81-F1
#
_entry.id   AF-A0A838TH81-F1
#
_cell.length_a   1.000
_cell.length_b   1.000
_cell.length_c   1.000
_cell.angle_alpha   90.00
_cell.angle_beta   90.00
_cell.angle_gamma   90.00
#
_symmetry.space_group_name_H-M   'P 1'
#
loop_
_entity.id
_entity.type
_entity.pdbx_description
1 polymer ?
#
loop_
_entity_poly.entity_id
_entity_poly.type
_entity_poly.pdbx_seq_one_letter_code
_entity_poly.pdbx_strand_id
1 'polypeptide(L)'
;IIQNAAERAQFAREHDAAAVDMETEWIAQACSARKIPLLSLRVISDTAAAPFPAPPAVLFDLERQQTNPGRLSAYLFRHPTAFVRLIRFARQIAAARANLAAALDLFVTAQV
;
A
#
# COMPACT_ATOMS: atom_id res chain seq x y z
N ILE A 1 13.33 -5.55 -0.86
CA ILE A 1 12.43 -4.36 -0.88
C ILE A 1 12.90 -3.45 -1.98
N ILE A 2 11.99 -3.08 -2.88
CA ILE A 2 12.24 -2.13 -3.96
C ILE A 2 12.17 -0.71 -3.37
N GLN A 3 13.28 0.03 -3.42
CA GLN A 3 13.41 1.28 -2.65
C GLN A 3 13.27 2.55 -3.49
N ASN A 4 13.49 2.48 -4.81
CA ASN A 4 13.49 3.65 -5.66
C ASN A 4 12.49 3.52 -6.84
N ALA A 5 12.08 4.67 -7.37
CA ALA A 5 11.07 4.73 -8.42
C ALA A 5 11.54 4.11 -9.75
N ALA A 6 12.84 4.16 -10.05
CA ALA A 6 13.39 3.59 -11.28
C ALA A 6 13.28 2.06 -11.29
N GLU A 7 13.62 1.44 -10.17
CA GLU A 7 13.48 0.00 -9.94
C GLU A 7 12.00 -0.41 -10.03
N ARG A 8 11.09 0.32 -9.37
CA ARG A 8 9.63 0.08 -9.51
C ARG A 8 9.16 0.15 -10.96
N ALA A 9 9.61 1.16 -11.71
CA ALA A 9 9.23 1.33 -13.11
C ALA A 9 9.81 0.23 -14.01
N GLN A 10 11.00 -0.27 -13.71
CA GLN A 10 11.57 -1.43 -14.40
C GLN A 10 10.71 -2.67 -14.18
N PHE A 11 10.41 -3.02 -12.92
CA PHE A 11 9.55 -4.16 -12.59
C PHE A 11 8.16 -4.05 -13.22
N ALA A 12 7.57 -2.85 -13.21
CA ALA A 12 6.27 -2.62 -13.84
C ALA A 12 6.31 -2.92 -15.34
N ARG A 13 7.37 -2.51 -16.06
CA ARG A 13 7.53 -2.82 -17.49
C ARG A 13 7.84 -4.28 -17.75
N GLU A 14 8.70 -4.88 -16.93
CA GLU A 14 9.12 -6.28 -17.08
C GLU A 14 7.96 -7.27 -16.90
N HIS A 15 7.05 -6.96 -15.98
CA HIS A 15 5.91 -7.81 -15.66
C HIS A 15 4.57 -7.33 -16.23
N ASP A 16 4.57 -6.27 -17.05
CA ASP A 16 3.35 -5.61 -17.55
C ASP A 16 2.34 -5.31 -16.43
N ALA A 17 2.86 -4.87 -15.27
CA ALA A 17 2.07 -4.74 -14.05
C ALA A 17 1.41 -3.35 -13.96
N ALA A 18 0.08 -3.33 -13.93
CA ALA A 18 -0.71 -2.11 -13.74
C ALA A 18 -0.80 -1.65 -12.26
N ALA A 19 -0.67 -2.59 -11.31
CA ALA A 19 -0.73 -2.33 -9.87
C ALA A 19 0.02 -3.42 -9.09
N VAL A 20 0.39 -3.12 -7.84
CA VAL A 20 1.05 -4.06 -6.91
C VAL A 20 0.32 -4.03 -5.57
N ASP A 21 0.13 -5.21 -4.98
CA ASP A 21 -0.27 -5.41 -3.59
C ASP A 21 0.61 -6.51 -2.96
N MET A 22 0.37 -6.84 -1.68
CA MET A 22 1.17 -7.83 -0.94
C MET A 22 0.40 -9.11 -0.61
N GLU A 23 -0.91 -9.13 -0.86
CA GLU A 23 -1.82 -10.15 -0.34
C GLU A 23 -2.49 -10.99 -1.43
N THR A 24 -2.79 -10.42 -2.61
CA THR A 24 -3.72 -11.05 -3.57
C THR A 24 -3.21 -12.38 -4.09
N GLU A 25 -1.91 -12.54 -4.36
CA GLU A 25 -1.35 -13.78 -4.88
C GLU A 25 -1.63 -14.97 -3.94
N TRP A 26 -1.36 -14.79 -2.65
CA TRP A 26 -1.57 -15.83 -1.65
C TRP A 26 -3.06 -16.19 -1.47
N ILE A 27 -3.93 -15.17 -1.51
CA ILE A 27 -5.39 -15.38 -1.43
C ILE A 27 -5.89 -16.09 -2.69
N ALA A 28 -5.45 -15.68 -3.89
CA ALA A 28 -5.84 -16.27 -5.16
C ALA A 28 -5.41 -17.73 -5.26
N GLN A 29 -4.18 -18.05 -4.84
CA GLN A 29 -3.68 -19.42 -4.76
C GLN A 29 -4.55 -20.27 -3.83
N ALA A 30 -4.89 -19.75 -2.66
CA ALA A 30 -5.75 -20.43 -1.69
C ALA A 30 -7.19 -20.66 -2.18
N CYS A 31 -7.77 -19.71 -2.92
CA CYS A 31 -9.09 -19.82 -3.52
C CYS A 31 -9.11 -20.82 -4.68
N SER A 32 -8.10 -20.75 -5.57
CA SER A 32 -7.94 -21.66 -6.71
C SER A 32 -7.84 -23.12 -6.26
N ALA A 33 -7.00 -23.41 -5.26
CA ALA A 33 -6.85 -24.75 -4.69
C ALA A 33 -8.17 -25.35 -4.15
N ARG A 34 -9.11 -24.49 -3.73
CA ARG A 34 -10.42 -24.86 -3.17
C ARG A 34 -11.57 -24.68 -4.16
N LYS A 35 -11.30 -24.28 -5.41
CA LYS A 35 -12.29 -23.96 -6.44
C LYS A 35 -13.32 -22.90 -5.99
N ILE A 36 -12.87 -21.93 -5.18
CA ILE A 36 -13.69 -20.81 -4.73
C ILE A 36 -13.51 -19.67 -5.75
N PRO A 37 -14.60 -19.16 -6.36
CA PRO A 37 -14.50 -17.99 -7.24
C PRO A 37 -14.03 -16.78 -6.45
N LEU A 38 -13.08 -16.02 -7.01
CA LEU A 38 -12.48 -14.85 -6.38
C LEU A 38 -12.57 -13.64 -7.31
N LEU A 39 -13.04 -12.52 -6.77
CA LEU A 39 -12.95 -11.19 -7.38
C LEU A 39 -12.07 -10.32 -6.47
N SER A 40 -10.98 -9.76 -7.01
CA SER A 40 -10.10 -8.82 -6.31
C SER A 40 -10.43 -7.40 -6.77
N LEU A 41 -10.96 -6.58 -5.86
CA LEU A 41 -11.17 -5.14 -6.07
C LEU A 41 -10.08 -4.36 -5.33
N ARG A 42 -9.45 -3.41 -6.04
CA ARG A 42 -8.37 -2.58 -5.48
C ARG A 42 -8.57 -1.12 -5.84
N VAL A 43 -8.10 -0.25 -4.94
CA VAL A 43 -7.99 1.20 -5.17
C VAL A 43 -6.51 1.55 -5.34
N ILE A 44 -6.20 2.45 -6.27
CA ILE A 44 -4.83 2.97 -6.41
C ILE A 44 -4.62 4.01 -5.32
N SER A 45 -3.86 3.65 -4.28
CA SER A 45 -3.55 4.55 -3.17
C SER A 45 -2.51 5.60 -3.54
N ASP A 46 -1.54 5.27 -4.38
CA ASP A 46 -0.41 6.11 -4.75
C ASP A 46 0.20 5.67 -6.09
N THR A 47 1.14 6.46 -6.61
CA THR A 47 1.82 6.18 -7.87
C THR A 47 3.21 5.57 -7.61
N ALA A 48 3.77 4.86 -8.59
CA ALA A 48 5.10 4.27 -8.47
C ALA A 48 6.20 5.29 -8.09
N ALA A 49 6.03 6.56 -8.50
CA ALA A 49 6.95 7.66 -8.21
C ALA A 49 6.68 8.36 -6.87
N ALA A 50 5.60 8.04 -6.16
CA ALA A 50 5.27 8.67 -4.89
C ALA A 50 6.34 8.31 -3.83
N PRO A 51 7.00 9.31 -3.23
CA PRO A 51 7.96 9.05 -2.17
C PRO A 51 7.24 8.66 -0.88
N PHE A 52 7.83 7.73 -0.14
CA PHE A 52 7.40 7.48 1.23
C PHE A 52 7.64 8.72 2.12
N PRO A 53 6.82 8.92 3.17
CA PRO A 53 6.93 10.11 4.02
C PRO A 53 8.26 10.19 4.80
N ALA A 54 8.87 9.03 5.07
CA ALA A 54 10.19 8.86 5.69
C ALA A 54 10.93 7.66 5.05
N PRO A 55 12.25 7.52 5.26
CA PRO A 55 13.02 6.39 4.77
C PRO A 55 12.44 5.04 5.23
N PRO A 56 12.52 3.97 4.42
CA PRO A 56 11.97 2.66 4.77
C PRO A 56 12.44 2.14 6.15
N ALA A 57 13.73 2.28 6.46
CA ALA A 57 14.30 1.85 7.74
C ALA A 57 13.74 2.61 8.97
N VAL A 58 13.12 3.77 8.77
CA VAL A 58 12.44 4.54 9.82
C VAL A 58 10.97 4.14 9.92
N LEU A 59 10.32 3.90 8.78
CA LEU A 59 8.91 3.52 8.72
C LEU A 59 8.66 2.08 9.16
N PHE A 60 9.59 1.18 8.88
CA PHE A 60 9.41 -0.25 9.07
C PHE A 60 10.70 -0.90 9.54
N ASP A 61 10.60 -1.65 10.64
CA ASP A 61 11.64 -2.56 11.08
C ASP A 61 11.45 -3.89 10.35
N LEU A 62 12.42 -4.25 9.51
CA LEU A 62 12.33 -5.44 8.67
C LEU A 62 12.45 -6.74 9.46
N GLU A 63 13.17 -6.72 10.57
CA GLU A 63 13.34 -7.90 11.43
C GLU A 63 12.09 -8.13 12.26
N ARG A 64 11.46 -7.05 12.74
CA ARG A 64 10.27 -7.12 13.60
C ARG A 64 8.95 -7.04 12.84
N GLN A 65 8.98 -6.79 11.54
CA GLN A 65 7.82 -6.54 10.68
C GLN A 65 6.85 -5.48 11.26
N GLN A 66 7.38 -4.51 12.00
CA GLN A 66 6.59 -3.51 12.71
C GLN A 66 7.26 -2.13 12.62
N THR A 67 6.46 -1.08 12.69
CA THR A 67 7.00 0.28 12.84
C THR A 67 7.58 0.45 14.25
N ASN A 68 8.82 0.92 14.35
CA ASN A 68 9.40 1.32 15.64
C ASN A 68 8.94 2.76 15.99
N PRO A 69 8.04 2.95 16.98
CA PRO A 69 7.46 4.26 17.26
C PRO A 69 8.49 5.27 17.76
N GLY A 70 9.50 4.83 18.51
CA GLY A 70 10.57 5.69 19.02
C GLY A 70 11.45 6.23 17.90
N ARG A 71 11.85 5.37 16.96
CA ARG A 71 12.65 5.75 15.80
C ARG A 71 11.90 6.71 14.87
N LEU A 72 10.63 6.43 14.61
CA LEU A 72 9.78 7.31 13.81
C LEU A 72 9.59 8.67 14.48
N SER A 73 9.27 8.70 15.77
CA SER A 73 9.08 9.96 16.52
C SER A 73 10.35 10.81 16.49
N ALA A 74 11.51 10.21 16.78
CA ALA A 74 12.80 10.90 16.75
C ALA A 74 13.15 11.47 15.37
N TYR A 75 12.73 10.80 14.29
CA TYR A 75 12.90 11.30 12.93
C TYR A 75 11.95 12.47 12.63
N LEU A 76 10.68 12.38 13.03
CA LEU A 76 9.70 13.44 12.82
C LEU A 76 10.07 14.74 13.56
N PHE A 77 10.61 14.63 14.79
CA PHE A 77 11.11 15.80 15.52
C PHE A 77 12.29 16.49 14.83
N ARG A 78 13.18 15.74 14.17
CA ARG A 78 14.34 16.29 13.44
C ARG A 78 13.97 16.79 12.03
N HIS A 79 12.85 16.33 11.48
CA HIS A 79 12.41 16.65 10.12
C HIS A 79 10.95 17.11 10.10
N PRO A 80 10.67 18.39 10.43
CA PRO A 80 9.30 18.90 10.51
C PRO A 80 8.53 18.79 9.18
N THR A 81 9.22 18.87 8.04
CA THR A 81 8.58 18.65 6.72
C THR A 81 8.16 17.19 6.50
N ALA A 82 8.79 16.22 7.17
CA ALA A 82 8.39 14.81 7.13
C ALA A 82 7.05 14.59 7.84
N PHE A 83 6.77 15.35 8.89
CA PHE A 83 5.48 15.32 9.58
C PHE A 83 4.33 15.73 8.64
N VAL A 84 4.52 16.82 7.89
CA VAL A 84 3.55 17.26 6.87
C VAL A 84 3.36 16.20 5.78
N ARG A 85 4.44 15.59 5.29
CA ARG A 85 4.36 14.48 4.30
C ARG A 85 3.61 13.28 4.85
N LEU A 86 3.84 12.93 6.12
CA LEU A 86 3.17 11.81 6.78
C LEU A 86 1.67 12.06 6.94
N ILE A 87 1.27 13.26 7.35
CA ILE A 87 -0.15 13.64 7.42
C ILE A 87 -0.80 13.57 6.03
N ARG A 88 -0.13 14.12 5.01
CA ARG A 88 -0.65 14.07 3.63
C ARG A 88 -0.81 12.62 3.15
N PHE A 89 0.19 11.79 3.40
CA PHE A 89 0.15 10.35 3.10
C PHE A 89 -1.02 9.68 3.82
N ALA A 90 -1.18 9.88 5.13
CA ALA A 90 -2.27 9.29 5.90
C ALA A 90 -3.66 9.72 5.39
N ARG A 91 -3.83 10.99 5.02
CA ARG A 91 -5.09 11.50 4.42
C ARG A 91 -5.37 10.86 3.07
N GLN A 92 -4.36 10.70 2.23
CA GLN A 92 -4.47 10.04 0.93
C GLN A 92 -4.89 8.57 1.08
N ILE A 93 -4.25 7.84 2.00
CA ILE A 93 -4.63 6.45 2.31
C ILE A 93 -6.06 6.38 2.86
N ALA A 94 -6.45 7.30 3.75
CA ALA A 94 -7.80 7.34 4.30
C ALA A 94 -8.87 7.57 3.20
N ALA A 95 -8.59 8.47 2.25
CA ALA A 95 -9.48 8.73 1.11
C ALA A 95 -9.58 7.52 0.18
N ALA A 96 -8.45 6.89 -0.16
CA ALA A 96 -8.44 5.67 -0.98
C ALA A 96 -9.25 4.55 -0.32
N ARG A 97 -9.06 4.33 0.99
CA ARG A 97 -9.83 3.36 1.78
C ARG A 97 -11.33 3.67 1.76
N ALA A 98 -11.72 4.93 1.94
CA ALA A 98 -13.13 5.32 1.91
C ALA A 98 -13.78 5.05 0.54
N ASN A 99 -13.06 5.33 -0.55
CA ASN A 99 -13.54 5.04 -1.90
C ASN A 99 -13.68 3.54 -2.16
N LEU A 100 -12.72 2.73 -1.69
CA LEU A 100 -12.81 1.27 -1.81
C LEU A 100 -14.00 0.72 -1.01
N ALA A 101 -14.22 1.20 0.21
CA ALA A 101 -15.36 0.80 1.02
C ALA A 101 -16.70 1.16 0.34
N ALA A 102 -16.84 2.39 -0.16
CA ALA A 102 -18.04 2.80 -0.89
C ALA A 102 -18.29 1.95 -2.15
N ALA A 103 -17.23 1.59 -2.90
CA ALA A 103 -17.36 0.70 -4.04
C ALA A 103 -17.80 -0.71 -3.61
N LEU A 104 -17.23 -1.25 -2.53
CA LEU A 104 -17.62 -2.55 -1.99
C LEU A 104 -19.08 -2.57 -1.53
N ASP A 105 -19.55 -1.52 -0.83
CA ASP A 105 -20.94 -1.41 -0.40
C ASP A 105 -21.90 -1.45 -1.61
N LEU A 106 -21.56 -0.75 -2.70
CA LEU A 106 -22.33 -0.80 -3.95
C LEU A 106 -22.34 -2.20 -4.57
N PHE A 107 -21.18 -2.87 -4.64
CA PHE A 107 -21.08 -4.22 -5.20
C PHE A 107 -21.87 -5.24 -4.38
N VAL A 108 -21.77 -5.20 -3.05
CA VAL A 108 -22.47 -6.14 -2.16
C VAL A 108 -23.98 -5.89 -2.21
N THR A 109 -24.41 -4.63 -2.18
CA THR A 109 -25.84 -4.29 -2.20
C THR A 109 -26.47 -4.58 -3.56
N ALA A 110 -25.74 -4.43 -4.67
CA ALA A 110 -26.25 -4.74 -6.01
C ALA A 110 -26.37 -6.25 -6.32
N GLN A 111 -25.81 -7.12 -5.48
CA GLN A 111 -25.91 -8.58 -5.61
C GLN A 111 -27.00 -9.22 -4.73
N VAL A 112 -27.71 -8.42 -3.92
CA VAL A 112 -28.90 -8.82 -3.14
C VAL A 112 -30.16 -8.37 -3.85
#